data_AF-A0A6A6VBR3-F1
#
_entry.id   AF-A0A6A6VBR3-F1
#
_cell.length_a   1.000
_cell.length_b   1.000
_cell.length_c   1.000
_cell.angle_alpha   90.00
_cell.angle_beta   90.00
_cell.angle_gamma   90.00
#
_symmetry.space_group_name_H-M   'P 1'
#
loop_
_entity.id
_entity.type
_entity.pdbx_description
1 polymer ?
#
loop_
_entity_poly.entity_id
_entity_poly.type
_entity_poly.pdbx_seq_one_letter_code
_entity_poly.pdbx_strand_id
1 'polypeptide(L)'
;MTVPPNTLLHSLTNLRHIGKHSIMSTMAPQPLTLYILTHATTNTGPTSGYTTHLNGIRLHHPKLSPICTITAEMDPAPASLAAQYSGLSPQLREYIQRNSDIVGVVELINPKLRAKFKHSDVALLKIVSDRGLHRCVAMAELLGDHYTKKGLIVHVRHGDWVRLPGDPQLVID
;
A
#
# COMPACT_ATOMS: atom_id res chain seq x y z
N MET A 1 -36.09 -15.59 60.03
CA MET A 1 -36.45 -15.41 58.62
C MET A 1 -37.49 -14.30 58.56
N THR A 2 -37.00 -13.06 58.48
CA THR A 2 -37.01 -12.19 57.28
C THR A 2 -38.38 -11.57 57.02
N VAL A 3 -38.54 -10.35 57.54
CA VAL A 3 -39.57 -9.38 57.17
C VAL A 3 -39.06 -8.62 55.93
N PRO A 4 -39.85 -8.45 54.86
CA PRO A 4 -39.58 -7.44 53.85
C PRO A 4 -40.52 -6.23 54.02
N PRO A 5 -40.01 -4.99 54.08
CA PRO A 5 -40.84 -3.83 53.91
C PRO A 5 -40.96 -3.45 52.42
N ASN A 6 -42.22 -3.34 51.99
CA ASN A 6 -42.73 -2.54 50.89
C ASN A 6 -41.96 -1.24 50.64
N THR A 7 -41.77 -0.88 49.37
CA THR A 7 -42.36 0.34 48.77
C THR A 7 -42.31 0.19 47.24
N LEU A 8 -43.42 -0.13 46.56
CA LEU A 8 -44.42 0.81 46.01
C LEU A 8 -43.75 1.83 45.04
N LEU A 9 -44.21 2.14 43.84
CA LEU A 9 -45.34 1.73 43.00
C LEU A 9 -45.24 2.53 41.68
N HIS A 10 -46.14 2.21 40.74
CA HIS A 10 -46.56 2.97 39.54
C HIS A 10 -45.60 2.93 38.33
N SER A 11 -45.86 2.11 37.30
CA SER A 11 -47.01 2.07 36.37
C SER A 11 -47.02 3.21 35.34
N LEU A 12 -46.64 2.81 34.12
CA LEU A 12 -47.28 3.10 32.83
C LEU A 12 -47.70 4.54 32.53
N THR A 13 -47.05 5.18 31.56
CA THR A 13 -47.79 5.77 30.44
C THR A 13 -46.94 6.00 29.19
N ASN A 14 -47.51 5.54 28.07
CA ASN A 14 -47.09 5.76 26.69
C ASN A 14 -46.81 7.23 26.37
N LEU A 15 -45.84 7.49 25.49
CA LEU A 15 -45.93 8.59 24.54
C LEU A 15 -45.33 8.21 23.19
N ARG A 16 -46.19 8.39 22.19
CA ARG A 16 -45.99 8.15 20.77
C ARG A 16 -44.91 9.09 20.20
N HIS A 17 -44.28 8.63 19.13
CA HIS A 17 -43.79 9.44 18.00
C HIS A 17 -42.70 10.47 18.29
N ILE A 18 -41.42 10.07 18.12
CA ILE A 18 -40.38 10.99 17.66
C ILE A 18 -39.52 10.28 16.62
N GLY A 19 -39.52 10.84 15.42
CA GLY A 19 -38.31 10.94 14.61
C GLY A 19 -37.92 9.70 13.82
N LYS A 20 -38.08 9.81 12.50
CA LYS A 20 -37.14 9.25 11.53
C LYS A 20 -35.72 9.68 11.92
N HIS A 21 -35.06 8.96 12.81
CA HIS A 21 -33.60 8.95 12.86
C HIS A 21 -33.16 8.08 11.70
N SER A 22 -33.20 8.67 10.51
CA SER A 22 -32.25 8.33 9.46
C SER A 22 -30.91 8.31 10.18
N ILE A 23 -30.37 7.12 10.41
CA ILE A 23 -28.99 6.96 10.83
C ILE A 23 -28.22 7.48 9.64
N MET A 24 -27.98 8.80 9.61
CA MET A 24 -26.86 9.37 8.90
C MET A 24 -25.65 8.76 9.59
N SER A 25 -25.33 7.52 9.18
CA SER A 25 -23.98 7.02 9.24
C SER A 25 -23.22 8.08 8.45
N THR A 26 -22.62 9.01 9.16
CA THR A 26 -21.50 9.80 8.66
C THR A 26 -20.46 8.76 8.31
N MET A 27 -20.57 8.18 7.11
CA MET A 27 -19.55 7.32 6.55
C MET A 27 -18.33 8.21 6.48
N ALA A 28 -17.43 8.05 7.45
CA ALA A 28 -16.10 8.62 7.35
C ALA A 28 -15.58 8.22 5.96
N PRO A 29 -14.99 9.16 5.21
CA PRO A 29 -14.48 8.84 3.89
C PRO A 29 -13.57 7.61 3.99
N GLN A 30 -13.86 6.59 3.18
CA GLN A 30 -13.03 5.38 3.19
C GLN A 30 -11.59 5.78 2.85
N PRO A 31 -10.59 5.26 3.57
CA PRO A 31 -9.21 5.66 3.33
C PRO A 31 -8.76 5.20 1.95
N LEU A 32 -8.18 6.13 1.18
CA LEU A 32 -7.61 5.82 -0.13
C LEU A 32 -6.37 4.95 0.03
N THR A 33 -6.38 3.80 -0.63
CA THR A 33 -5.33 2.79 -0.54
C THR A 33 -4.56 2.66 -1.85
N LEU A 34 -3.23 2.70 -1.79
CA LEU A 34 -2.32 2.51 -2.91
C LEU A 34 -1.50 1.24 -2.71
N TYR A 35 -1.63 0.29 -3.63
CA TYR A 35 -0.73 -0.85 -3.74
C TYR A 35 0.37 -0.53 -4.74
N ILE A 36 1.63 -0.78 -4.38
CA ILE A 36 2.79 -0.66 -5.27
C ILE A 36 3.45 -2.04 -5.38
N LEU A 37 3.58 -2.55 -6.60
CA LEU A 37 4.12 -3.88 -6.86
C LEU A 37 5.34 -3.80 -7.78
N THR A 38 6.44 -4.44 -7.40
CA THR A 38 7.68 -4.47 -8.20
C THR A 38 7.94 -5.81 -8.86
N HIS A 39 8.46 -5.78 -10.09
CA HIS A 39 8.82 -6.99 -10.85
C HIS A 39 10.05 -6.84 -11.74
N ALA A 40 10.68 -7.97 -12.07
CA ALA A 40 11.64 -8.08 -13.15
C ALA A 40 10.94 -8.02 -14.53
N THR A 41 11.47 -7.27 -15.50
CA THR A 41 10.91 -7.23 -16.86
C THR A 41 11.08 -8.56 -17.58
N THR A 42 12.15 -9.31 -17.27
CA THR A 42 12.38 -10.67 -17.79
C THR A 42 11.33 -11.68 -17.31
N ASN A 43 10.53 -11.34 -16.29
CA ASN A 43 9.46 -12.16 -15.73
C ASN A 43 8.05 -11.65 -16.09
N THR A 44 7.91 -10.79 -17.10
CA THR A 44 6.60 -10.22 -17.49
C THR A 44 5.72 -11.22 -18.26
N GLY A 45 5.30 -12.28 -17.57
CA GLY A 45 4.05 -12.97 -17.92
C GLY A 45 2.84 -12.05 -17.70
N PRO A 46 1.67 -12.35 -18.30
CA PRO A 46 0.44 -11.63 -17.98
C PRO A 46 0.24 -11.66 -16.46
N THR A 47 -0.20 -10.54 -15.87
CA THR A 47 -0.54 -10.37 -14.44
C THR A 47 -1.74 -11.26 -14.05
N SER A 48 -1.60 -12.56 -14.25
CA SER A 48 -2.58 -13.59 -13.94
C SER A 48 -2.25 -14.10 -12.54
N GLY A 49 -2.96 -13.56 -11.55
CA GLY A 49 -3.08 -14.12 -10.20
C GLY A 49 -1.78 -14.58 -9.53
N TYR A 50 -0.94 -13.65 -9.08
CA TYR A 50 0.21 -14.02 -8.25
C TYR A 50 -0.20 -14.12 -6.78
N THR A 51 -0.13 -15.35 -6.27
CA THR A 51 -0.17 -15.65 -4.84
C THR A 51 1.28 -15.63 -4.37
N THR A 52 1.71 -14.58 -3.69
CA THR A 52 3.03 -14.58 -3.02
C THR A 52 2.89 -15.31 -1.68
N HIS A 53 3.61 -16.42 -1.53
CA HIS A 53 3.72 -17.15 -0.27
C HIS A 53 4.78 -16.47 0.61
N LEU A 54 4.34 -15.57 1.49
CA LEU A 54 5.09 -15.14 2.66
C LEU A 54 4.38 -15.75 3.88
N ASN A 55 5.04 -16.67 4.58
CA ASN A 55 4.65 -17.23 5.88
C ASN A 55 3.16 -17.56 6.05
N GLY A 56 2.57 -18.32 5.11
CA GLY A 56 1.24 -18.90 5.28
C GLY A 56 0.06 -17.92 5.18
N ILE A 57 0.28 -16.62 5.00
CA ILE A 57 -0.82 -15.66 4.81
C ILE A 57 -1.07 -15.48 3.31
N ARG A 58 -2.10 -16.15 2.79
CA ARG A 58 -2.64 -15.91 1.45
C ARG A 58 -3.24 -14.50 1.39
N LEU A 59 -2.43 -13.53 1.03
CA LEU A 59 -2.93 -12.20 0.69
C LEU A 59 -3.50 -12.30 -0.73
N HIS A 60 -4.80 -12.58 -0.80
CA HIS A 60 -5.58 -12.42 -2.03
C HIS A 60 -5.47 -10.95 -2.44
N HIS A 61 -4.54 -10.64 -3.34
CA HIS A 61 -4.60 -9.37 -4.03
C HIS A 61 -5.92 -9.38 -4.83
N PRO A 62 -6.80 -8.39 -4.65
CA PRO A 62 -7.94 -8.25 -5.54
C PRO A 62 -7.40 -8.19 -6.98
N LYS A 63 -8.15 -8.71 -7.96
CA LYS A 63 -7.81 -8.65 -9.39
C LYS A 63 -7.80 -7.20 -9.87
N LEU A 64 -6.84 -6.41 -9.40
CA LEU A 64 -6.67 -5.01 -9.70
C LEU A 64 -5.83 -4.90 -10.95
N SER A 65 -6.36 -4.23 -11.96
CA SER A 65 -5.56 -3.77 -13.09
C SER A 65 -4.70 -2.60 -12.64
N PRO A 66 -3.38 -2.58 -12.94
CA PRO A 66 -2.54 -1.44 -12.60
C PRO A 66 -3.01 -0.19 -13.36
N ILE A 67 -3.04 0.96 -12.68
CA ILE A 67 -3.37 2.24 -13.31
C ILE A 67 -2.28 2.68 -14.30
N CYS A 68 -1.04 2.25 -14.05
CA CYS A 68 0.06 2.29 -15.00
C CYS A 68 1.17 1.32 -14.57
N THR A 69 2.02 1.00 -15.55
CA THR A 69 3.31 0.35 -15.32
C THR A 69 4.41 1.39 -15.55
N ILE A 70 5.37 1.48 -14.63
CA ILE A 70 6.53 2.36 -14.72
C ILE A 70 7.75 1.49 -14.92
N THR A 71 8.50 1.73 -15.98
CA THR A 71 9.84 1.17 -16.11
C THR A 71 10.79 2.09 -15.35
N ALA A 72 11.54 1.54 -14.40
CA ALA A 72 12.57 2.26 -13.65
C ALA A 72 13.81 2.45 -14.55
N GLU A 73 13.67 3.34 -15.53
CA GLU A 73 14.70 3.69 -16.51
C GLU A 73 15.64 4.72 -15.89
N MET A 74 16.80 4.25 -15.47
CA MET A 74 17.92 5.09 -15.04
C MET A 74 19.21 4.28 -15.11
N ASP A 75 20.35 4.96 -15.06
CA ASP A 75 21.64 4.31 -15.02
C ASP A 75 21.72 3.32 -13.84
N PRO A 76 22.32 2.13 -14.06
CA PRO A 76 22.47 1.16 -12.99
C PRO A 76 23.39 1.74 -11.91
N ALA A 77 23.11 1.41 -10.66
CA ALA A 77 24.01 1.72 -9.58
C ALA A 77 25.40 1.08 -9.81
N PRO A 78 26.47 1.67 -9.26
CA PRO A 78 27.81 1.09 -9.34
C PRO A 78 27.81 -0.38 -8.94
N ALA A 79 28.57 -1.21 -9.66
CA ALA A 79 28.58 -2.67 -9.45
C ALA A 79 28.94 -3.06 -8.01
N SER A 80 29.84 -2.31 -7.36
CA SER A 80 30.20 -2.49 -5.96
C SER A 80 29.01 -2.32 -5.01
N LEU A 81 28.12 -1.37 -5.29
CA LEU A 81 26.91 -1.11 -4.52
C LEU A 81 25.83 -2.14 -4.84
N ALA A 82 25.59 -2.41 -6.12
CA ALA A 82 24.57 -3.36 -6.58
C ALA A 82 24.87 -4.82 -6.18
N ALA A 83 26.14 -5.17 -5.93
CA ALA A 83 26.51 -6.50 -5.44
C ALA A 83 26.18 -6.72 -3.96
N GLN A 84 26.17 -5.66 -3.16
CA GLN A 84 26.01 -5.75 -1.70
C GLN A 84 24.59 -5.42 -1.25
N TYR A 85 23.88 -4.57 -1.99
CA TYR A 85 22.63 -3.97 -1.55
C TYR A 85 21.52 -4.13 -2.57
N SER A 86 20.31 -4.41 -2.08
CA SER A 86 19.08 -4.33 -2.87
C SER A 86 18.46 -2.93 -2.77
N GLY A 87 17.37 -2.71 -3.49
CA GLY A 87 16.64 -1.44 -3.45
C GLY A 87 16.01 -1.09 -2.09
N LEU A 88 16.00 -2.02 -1.13
CA LEU A 88 15.56 -1.73 0.23
C LEU A 88 16.63 -1.01 1.05
N SER A 89 17.91 -1.17 0.69
CA SER A 89 18.98 -0.58 1.49
C SER A 89 18.93 0.95 1.45
N PRO A 90 19.18 1.65 2.57
CA PRO A 90 19.27 3.10 2.57
C PRO A 90 20.29 3.64 1.56
N GLN A 91 21.43 2.97 1.41
CA GLN A 91 22.50 3.38 0.50
C GLN A 91 22.05 3.36 -0.95
N LEU A 92 21.31 2.31 -1.36
CA LEU A 92 20.82 2.23 -2.72
C LEU A 92 19.62 3.14 -2.94
N ARG A 93 18.72 3.30 -1.95
CA ARG A 93 17.63 4.27 -2.04
C ARG A 93 18.12 5.70 -2.20
N GLU A 94 19.15 6.08 -1.45
CA GLU A 94 19.76 7.40 -1.56
C GLU A 94 20.42 7.63 -2.92
N TYR A 95 21.18 6.64 -3.40
CA TYR A 95 21.74 6.70 -4.76
C TYR A 95 20.63 6.89 -5.80
N ILE A 96 19.57 6.09 -5.72
CA ILE A 96 18.46 6.16 -6.67
C ILE A 96 17.75 7.51 -6.57
N GLN A 97 17.45 7.99 -5.36
CA GLN A 97 16.80 9.28 -5.15
C GLN A 97 17.59 10.46 -5.77
N ARG A 98 18.92 10.41 -5.71
CA ARG A 98 19.80 11.46 -6.27
C ARG A 98 19.92 11.40 -7.80
N ASN A 99 19.74 10.21 -8.38
CA ASN A 99 20.00 9.95 -9.80
C ASN A 99 18.73 9.66 -10.62
N SER A 100 17.55 9.68 -10.01
CA SER A 100 16.26 9.49 -10.69
C SER A 100 15.34 10.68 -10.54
N ASP A 101 14.51 10.88 -11.56
CA ASP A 101 13.48 11.91 -11.53
C ASP A 101 12.21 11.42 -10.82
N ILE A 102 12.30 11.23 -9.51
CA ILE A 102 11.15 10.82 -8.68
C ILE A 102 10.02 11.85 -8.76
N VAL A 103 10.36 13.14 -8.88
CA VAL A 103 9.37 14.22 -8.97
C VAL A 103 8.58 14.12 -10.26
N GLY A 104 9.23 13.99 -11.41
CA GLY A 104 8.56 13.79 -12.69
C GLY A 104 7.74 12.50 -12.72
N VAL A 105 8.21 11.43 -12.08
CA VAL A 105 7.42 10.19 -11.92
C VAL A 105 6.15 10.45 -11.09
N VAL A 106 6.24 11.20 -9.99
CA VAL A 106 5.06 11.58 -9.19
C VAL A 106 4.09 12.43 -10.01
N GLU A 107 4.59 13.39 -10.78
CA GLU A 107 3.77 14.23 -11.66
C GLU A 107 3.04 13.42 -12.73
N LEU A 108 3.67 12.37 -13.26
CA LEU A 108 3.07 11.43 -14.20
C LEU A 108 1.97 10.56 -13.55
N ILE A 109 2.15 10.14 -12.30
CA ILE A 109 1.22 9.25 -11.59
C ILE A 109 0.00 10.01 -11.07
N ASN A 110 0.18 11.22 -10.54
CA ASN A 110 -0.84 11.97 -9.80
C ASN A 110 -2.17 12.15 -10.56
N PRO A 111 -2.19 12.53 -11.86
CA PRO A 111 -3.43 12.61 -12.62
C PRO A 111 -4.17 11.27 -12.71
N LYS A 112 -3.44 10.15 -12.85
CA LYS A 112 -4.00 8.80 -12.95
C LYS A 112 -4.57 8.33 -11.62
N LEU A 113 -3.86 8.58 -10.52
CA LEU A 113 -4.36 8.30 -9.17
C LEU A 113 -5.64 9.09 -8.88
N ARG A 114 -5.64 10.40 -9.18
CA ARG A 114 -6.84 11.23 -9.02
C ARG A 114 -8.02 10.72 -9.83
N ALA A 115 -7.80 10.31 -11.08
CA ALA A 115 -8.85 9.73 -11.91
C ALA A 115 -9.36 8.40 -11.34
N LYS A 116 -8.47 7.54 -10.85
CA LYS A 116 -8.83 6.26 -10.22
C LYS A 116 -9.64 6.46 -8.95
N PHE A 117 -9.20 7.35 -8.06
CA PHE A 117 -9.83 7.61 -6.77
C PHE A 117 -11.19 8.33 -6.86
N LYS A 118 -11.59 8.83 -8.03
CA LYS A 118 -12.98 9.27 -8.26
C LYS A 118 -13.99 8.13 -8.28
N HIS A 119 -13.54 6.90 -8.56
CA HIS A 119 -14.41 5.76 -8.83
C HIS A 119 -14.06 4.51 -8.03
N SER A 120 -13.00 4.55 -7.22
CA SER A 120 -12.51 3.40 -6.47
C SER A 120 -11.58 3.87 -5.37
N ASP A 121 -11.72 3.35 -4.15
CA ASP A 121 -10.82 3.72 -3.04
C ASP A 121 -9.46 3.01 -3.10
N VAL A 122 -9.22 2.21 -4.15
CA VAL A 122 -8.02 1.39 -4.29
C VAL A 122 -7.37 1.59 -5.66
N ALA A 123 -6.05 1.82 -5.64
CA ALA A 123 -5.23 1.89 -6.84
C ALA A 123 -4.06 0.91 -6.77
N LEU A 124 -3.64 0.40 -7.93
CA LEU A 124 -2.45 -0.44 -8.07
C LEU A 124 -1.46 0.26 -9.03
N LEU A 125 -0.23 0.41 -8.58
CA LEU A 125 0.91 0.83 -9.38
C LEU A 125 1.86 -0.35 -9.58
N LYS A 126 2.32 -0.56 -10.82
CA LYS A 126 3.35 -1.56 -11.13
C LYS A 126 4.65 -0.85 -11.48
N ILE A 127 5.77 -1.27 -10.91
CA ILE A 127 7.10 -0.74 -11.22
C ILE A 127 8.00 -1.88 -11.63
N VAL A 128 8.69 -1.75 -12.76
CA VAL A 128 9.50 -2.83 -13.32
C VAL A 128 10.92 -2.36 -13.60
N SER A 129 11.88 -3.27 -13.45
CA SER A 129 13.24 -3.10 -13.96
C SER A 129 13.73 -4.44 -14.49
N ASP A 130 14.84 -4.46 -15.23
CA ASP A 130 15.50 -5.69 -15.71
C ASP A 130 15.56 -6.85 -14.70
N ARG A 131 16.06 -6.61 -13.49
CA ARG A 131 16.34 -7.66 -12.49
C ARG A 131 15.35 -7.73 -11.33
N GLY A 132 14.44 -6.76 -11.19
CA GLY A 132 13.45 -6.77 -10.10
C GLY A 132 14.02 -6.51 -8.69
N LEU A 133 15.30 -6.18 -8.55
CA LEU A 133 16.03 -6.20 -7.26
C LEU A 133 16.44 -4.82 -6.73
N HIS A 134 16.79 -3.90 -7.63
CA HIS A 134 17.47 -2.64 -7.29
C HIS A 134 16.57 -1.43 -7.54
N ARG A 135 16.54 -0.96 -8.80
CA ARG A 135 15.90 0.29 -9.20
C ARG A 135 14.40 0.30 -8.93
N CYS A 136 13.69 -0.74 -9.35
CA CYS A 136 12.24 -0.82 -9.14
C CYS A 136 11.86 -0.91 -7.66
N VAL A 137 12.66 -1.62 -6.86
CA VAL A 137 12.46 -1.76 -5.41
C VAL A 137 12.67 -0.41 -4.73
N ALA A 138 13.81 0.25 -4.98
CA ALA A 138 14.11 1.56 -4.41
C ALA A 138 13.07 2.62 -4.81
N MET A 139 12.69 2.66 -6.09
CA MET A 139 11.67 3.59 -6.57
C MET A 139 10.30 3.33 -5.93
N ALA A 140 9.93 2.06 -5.73
CA ALA A 140 8.68 1.71 -5.04
C ALA A 140 8.65 2.18 -3.60
N GLU A 141 9.75 2.00 -2.86
CA GLU A 141 9.90 2.48 -1.49
C GLU A 141 9.84 4.01 -1.42
N LEU A 142 10.56 4.72 -2.31
CA LEU A 142 10.55 6.18 -2.37
C LEU A 142 9.15 6.75 -2.67
N LEU A 143 8.44 6.12 -3.62
CA LEU A 143 7.05 6.49 -3.91
C LEU A 143 6.11 6.11 -2.76
N GLY A 144 6.37 4.99 -2.09
CA GLY A 144 5.61 4.55 -0.92
C GLY A 144 5.70 5.56 0.22
N ASP A 145 6.92 5.99 0.55
CA ASP A 145 7.19 7.04 1.52
C ASP A 145 6.52 8.36 1.11
N HIS A 146 6.59 8.73 -0.17
CA HIS A 146 5.96 9.94 -0.68
C HIS A 146 4.43 9.94 -0.45
N TYR A 147 3.74 8.88 -0.87
CA TYR A 147 2.28 8.81 -0.79
C TYR A 147 1.78 8.56 0.64
N THR A 148 2.55 7.86 1.47
CA THR A 148 2.25 7.74 2.91
C THR A 148 2.26 9.11 3.58
N LYS A 149 3.26 9.96 3.29
CA LYS A 149 3.32 11.35 3.78
C LYS A 149 2.16 12.22 3.28
N LYS A 150 1.50 11.82 2.19
CA LYS A 150 0.30 12.49 1.65
C LYS A 150 -1.00 11.94 2.21
N GLY A 151 -0.94 11.02 3.17
CA GLY A 151 -2.10 10.47 3.88
C GLY A 151 -2.77 9.28 3.20
N LEU A 152 -2.13 8.67 2.19
CA LEU A 152 -2.62 7.41 1.62
C LEU A 152 -2.21 6.23 2.52
N ILE A 153 -3.04 5.20 2.58
CA ILE A 153 -2.61 3.89 3.07
C ILE A 153 -1.82 3.24 1.94
N VAL A 154 -0.52 2.99 2.15
CA VAL A 154 0.34 2.42 1.11
C VAL A 154 0.82 1.03 1.48
N HIS A 155 0.71 0.10 0.52
CA HIS A 155 1.26 -1.24 0.62
C HIS A 155 2.27 -1.47 -0.50
N VAL A 156 3.55 -1.59 -0.14
CA VAL A 156 4.60 -1.91 -1.10
C VAL A 156 4.89 -3.42 -1.06
N ARG A 157 5.01 -4.03 -2.25
CA ARG A 157 5.26 -5.46 -2.45
C ARG A 157 6.36 -5.62 -3.49
N HIS A 158 7.31 -6.51 -3.20
CA HIS A 158 8.36 -6.84 -4.14
C HIS A 158 8.25 -8.29 -4.57
N GLY A 159 7.85 -8.51 -5.84
CA GLY A 159 7.56 -9.85 -6.34
C GLY A 159 8.80 -10.71 -6.56
N ASP A 160 9.87 -10.11 -7.09
CA ASP A 160 11.11 -10.79 -7.47
C ASP A 160 12.30 -10.45 -6.54
N TRP A 161 12.04 -9.76 -5.42
CA TRP A 161 13.12 -9.31 -4.53
C TRP A 161 13.73 -10.47 -3.74
N VAL A 162 15.05 -10.41 -3.61
CA VAL A 162 15.85 -11.30 -2.79
C VAL A 162 16.73 -10.45 -1.88
N ARG A 163 16.86 -10.85 -0.62
CA ARG A 163 17.73 -10.16 0.33
C ARG A 163 19.20 -10.29 -0.07
N LEU A 164 19.93 -9.18 -0.07
CA LEU A 164 21.37 -9.15 -0.25
C LEU A 164 22.13 -8.99 1.08
N PRO A 165 23.43 -9.35 1.15
CA PRO A 165 24.19 -9.37 2.39
C PRO A 165 24.24 -8.03 3.14
N GLY A 166 24.24 -6.92 2.41
CA GLY A 166 24.25 -5.56 2.97
C GLY A 166 22.87 -5.00 3.29
N ASP A 167 21.79 -5.73 3.01
CA ASP A 167 20.44 -5.27 3.33
C ASP A 167 20.20 -5.27 4.85
N PRO A 168 19.48 -4.26 5.36
CA PRO A 168 19.11 -4.22 6.77
C PRO A 168 18.42 -5.53 7.17
N GLN A 169 18.69 -6.00 8.39
CA GLN A 169 17.88 -7.06 8.97
C GLN A 169 16.46 -6.52 9.11
N LEU A 170 15.53 -7.09 8.33
CA LEU A 170 14.12 -6.88 8.55
C LEU A 170 13.80 -7.56 9.89
N VAL A 171 13.59 -6.76 10.92
CA VAL A 171 12.97 -7.23 12.16
C VAL A 171 11.50 -7.46 11.79
N ILE A 172 11.12 -8.72 11.69
CA ILE A 172 9.71 -9.10 11.55
C ILE A 172 9.19 -9.17 12.99
N ASP A 173 8.44 -8.15 13.40
CA ASP A 173 7.60 -8.20 14.60
C ASP A 173 6.36 -9.08 14.34
#